data_AF-A0ABD3H3G6-F1
#
_entry.id   AF-A0ABD3H3G6-F1
#
_cell.length_a   1.000
_cell.length_b   1.000
_cell.length_c   1.000
_cell.angle_alpha   90.00
_cell.angle_beta   90.00
_cell.angle_gamma   90.00
#
_symmetry.space_group_name_H-M   'P 1'
#
loop_
_entity.id
_entity.type
_entity.pdbx_description
1 polymer ?
#
loop_
_entity_poly.entity_id
_entity_poly.type
_entity_poly.pdbx_seq_one_letter_code
_entity_poly.pdbx_strand_id
1 'polypeptide(L)'
;MVNYTNRVICDQHKRVIYFFAGMPGSCHDLTCLRRSGLWRRLDSAQLFDRGQILLGDSNYVPLERLVCSYKRTGGDMDKVSFNTCIAHARVGNEHCIGILKACWHSLRKLELSLGTPGRMHM
;
A
#
# COMPACT_ATOMS: atom_id res chain seq x y z
N MET A 1 23.20 -5.82 -5.20
CA MET A 1 22.06 -5.45 -4.34
C MET A 1 20.82 -5.35 -5.21
N VAL A 2 19.83 -6.24 -5.04
CA VAL A 2 18.56 -6.17 -5.78
C VAL A 2 17.61 -5.32 -4.95
N ASN A 3 17.22 -4.15 -5.45
CA ASN A 3 16.15 -3.37 -4.83
C ASN A 3 14.82 -4.07 -5.12
N TYR A 4 13.94 -4.18 -4.12
CA TYR A 4 12.60 -4.70 -4.30
C TYR A 4 11.58 -3.59 -4.08
N THR A 5 10.58 -3.48 -4.95
CA THR A 5 9.44 -2.57 -4.77
C THR A 5 8.33 -3.29 -4.00
N ASN A 6 7.82 -2.62 -2.97
CA ASN A 6 6.73 -3.09 -2.13
C ASN A 6 5.52 -2.17 -2.32
N ARG A 7 4.32 -2.75 -2.33
CA ARG A 7 3.05 -2.02 -2.41
C ARG A 7 2.26 -2.29 -1.14
N VAL A 8 1.94 -1.21 -0.44
CA VAL A 8 1.09 -1.21 0.74
C VAL A 8 -0.16 -0.43 0.39
N ILE A 9 -1.31 -1.00 0.70
CA ILE A 9 -2.60 -0.33 0.64
C ILE A 9 -3.14 -0.33 2.05
N CYS A 10 -3.50 0.85 2.52
CA CYS A 10 -4.20 1.01 3.76
C CYS A 10 -5.57 1.64 3.56
N ASP A 11 -6.43 1.45 4.54
CA ASP A 11 -7.68 2.20 4.66
C ASP A 11 -7.44 3.59 5.30
N GLN A 12 -8.51 4.36 5.48
CA GLN A 12 -8.47 5.67 6.12
C GLN A 12 -8.00 5.65 7.59
N HIS A 13 -8.01 4.48 8.23
CA HIS A 13 -7.55 4.28 9.61
C HIS A 13 -6.09 3.81 9.67
N LYS A 14 -5.36 3.84 8.54
CA LYS A 14 -3.97 3.37 8.42
C LYS A 14 -3.81 1.88 8.72
N ARG A 15 -4.87 1.08 8.53
CA ARG A 15 -4.80 -0.38 8.65
C ARG A 15 -4.41 -0.94 7.29
N VAL A 16 -3.39 -1.80 7.25
CA VAL A 16 -2.98 -2.48 6.01
C VAL A 16 -4.07 -3.46 5.60
N ILE A 17 -4.69 -3.21 4.45
CA ILE A 17 -5.71 -4.11 3.87
C ILE A 17 -5.12 -5.01 2.78
N TYR A 18 -3.98 -4.60 2.21
CA TYR A 18 -3.30 -5.37 1.19
C TYR A 18 -1.79 -5.05 1.17
N PHE A 19 -0.97 -6.09 1.05
CA PHE A 19 0.48 -5.99 0.97
C PHE A 19 1.00 -6.87 -0.16
N PHE A 20 1.91 -6.34 -0.96
CA PHE A 20 2.62 -7.09 -1.99
C PHE A 20 4.09 -6.70 -2.04
N ALA A 21 4.96 -7.70 -2.13
CA ALA A 21 6.41 -7.54 -2.16
C ALA A 21 7.04 -8.57 -3.11
N GLY A 22 8.33 -8.39 -3.42
CA GLY A 22 9.12 -9.36 -4.21
C GLY A 22 9.29 -8.99 -5.68
N MET A 23 8.84 -7.81 -6.12
CA MET A 23 9.13 -7.29 -7.46
C MET A 23 10.46 -6.55 -7.50
N PRO A 24 11.30 -6.71 -8.54
CA PRO A 24 12.48 -5.88 -8.73
C PRO A 24 12.13 -4.38 -8.74
N GLY A 25 13.00 -3.54 -8.20
CA GLY A 25 12.80 -2.09 -8.08
C GLY A 25 12.75 -1.35 -9.41
N SER A 26 13.22 -2.00 -10.49
CA SER A 26 13.09 -1.51 -11.87
C SER A 26 11.73 -1.80 -12.51
N CYS A 27 10.88 -2.60 -11.85
CA CYS A 27 9.58 -2.94 -12.41
C CYS A 27 8.61 -1.75 -12.34
N HIS A 28 7.99 -1.46 -13.47
CA HIS A 28 6.94 -0.44 -13.55
C HIS A 28 5.81 -0.73 -12.55
N ASP A 29 5.29 0.34 -11.95
CA ASP A 29 4.19 0.29 -10.98
C ASP A 29 3.00 -0.51 -11.49
N LEU A 30 2.62 -0.32 -12.75
CA LEU A 30 1.52 -1.05 -13.37
C LEU A 30 1.79 -2.56 -13.47
N THR A 31 3.04 -2.95 -13.76
CA THR A 31 3.46 -4.35 -13.76
C THR A 31 3.38 -4.94 -12.37
N CYS A 32 3.77 -4.19 -11.35
CA CYS A 32 3.66 -4.61 -9.96
C CYS A 32 2.19 -4.81 -9.55
N LEU A 33 1.31 -3.88 -9.92
CA LEU A 33 -0.13 -3.98 -9.67
C LEU A 33 -0.77 -5.21 -10.34
N ARG A 34 -0.37 -5.52 -11.57
CA ARG A 34 -0.86 -6.71 -12.29
C ARG A 34 -0.36 -8.01 -11.66
N ARG A 35 0.92 -8.05 -11.29
CA ARG A 35 1.55 -9.25 -10.71
C ARG A 35 1.15 -9.51 -9.26
N SER A 36 0.71 -8.49 -8.54
CA SER A 36 0.26 -8.64 -7.15
C SER A 36 -1.00 -9.52 -7.03
N GLY A 37 -1.76 -9.67 -8.11
CA GLY A 37 -3.06 -10.32 -8.07
C GLY A 37 -4.17 -9.41 -7.55
N LEU A 38 -3.83 -8.21 -7.07
CA LEU A 38 -4.80 -7.16 -6.73
C LEU A 38 -5.62 -6.77 -7.95
N TRP A 39 -4.98 -6.64 -9.13
CA TRP A 39 -5.65 -6.30 -10.38
C TRP A 39 -6.87 -7.20 -10.67
N ARG A 40 -6.75 -8.51 -10.43
CA ARG A 40 -7.85 -9.48 -10.63
C ARG A 40 -8.91 -9.44 -9.53
N ARG A 41 -8.60 -8.82 -8.40
CA ARG A 41 -9.46 -8.76 -7.20
C ARG A 41 -10.07 -7.39 -6.99
N LEU A 42 -9.80 -6.41 -7.87
CA LEU A 42 -10.38 -5.06 -7.76
C LEU A 42 -11.90 -5.11 -7.70
N ASP A 43 -12.52 -5.98 -8.50
CA ASP A 43 -13.97 -6.16 -8.54
C ASP A 43 -14.48 -7.22 -7.54
N SER A 44 -13.59 -7.79 -6.74
CA SER A 44 -13.95 -8.78 -5.74
C SER A 44 -14.47 -8.10 -4.47
N ALA A 45 -15.63 -8.53 -4.01
CA ALA A 45 -16.19 -8.15 -2.71
C ALA A 45 -15.32 -8.58 -1.52
N GLN A 46 -14.25 -9.36 -1.72
CA GLN A 46 -13.31 -9.76 -0.67
C GLN A 46 -12.36 -8.62 -0.24
N LEU A 47 -12.11 -7.65 -1.11
CA LEU A 47 -11.19 -6.54 -0.83
C LEU A 47 -11.90 -5.21 -0.64
N PHE A 48 -13.08 -5.05 -1.26
CA PHE A 48 -13.81 -3.79 -1.26
C PHE A 48 -15.31 -4.04 -1.05
N ASP A 49 -15.89 -3.35 -0.08
CA ASP A 49 -17.33 -3.25 0.08
C ASP A 49 -17.96 -2.44 -1.07
N ARG A 50 -19.30 -2.39 -1.12
CA ARG A 50 -20.01 -1.50 -2.06
C ARG A 50 -19.62 -0.04 -1.79
N GLY A 51 -19.28 0.68 -2.85
CA GLY A 51 -18.88 2.09 -2.78
C GLY A 51 -17.43 2.33 -2.37
N GLN A 52 -16.66 1.29 -2.02
CA GLN A 52 -15.23 1.43 -1.79
C GLN A 52 -14.45 1.39 -3.11
N ILE A 53 -13.49 2.30 -3.21
CA ILE A 53 -12.60 2.48 -4.36
C ILE A 53 -11.15 2.47 -3.91
N LEU A 54 -10.26 2.04 -4.80
CA LEU A 54 -8.83 2.16 -4.63
C LEU A 54 -8.35 3.46 -5.29
N LEU A 55 -7.57 4.25 -4.55
CA LEU A 55 -6.90 5.42 -5.09
C LEU A 55 -5.53 5.03 -5.67
N GLY A 56 -5.31 5.41 -6.93
CA GLY A 56 -4.16 5.02 -7.73
C GLY A 56 -3.27 6.20 -8.12
N ASP A 57 -2.04 5.88 -8.55
CA ASP A 57 -1.17 6.86 -9.19
C ASP A 57 -1.71 7.23 -10.58
N SER A 58 -1.42 8.46 -11.02
CA SER A 58 -1.71 8.96 -12.37
C SER A 58 -1.20 8.07 -13.51
N ASN A 59 -0.19 7.23 -13.25
CA ASN A 59 0.36 6.30 -14.23
C ASN A 59 -0.45 5.01 -14.40
N TYR A 60 -1.47 4.77 -13.57
CA TYR A 60 -2.37 3.63 -13.75
C TYR A 60 -3.50 3.94 -14.73
N VAL A 61 -4.03 2.86 -15.32
CA VAL A 61 -5.26 2.92 -16.10
C VAL A 61 -6.44 2.92 -15.13
N PRO A 62 -7.30 3.96 -15.13
CA PRO A 62 -8.50 3.97 -14.30
C PRO A 62 -9.42 2.80 -14.60
N LEU A 63 -10.08 2.27 -13.58
CA LEU A 63 -11.09 1.20 -13.65
C LEU A 63 -12.26 1.57 -12.74
N GLU A 64 -13.35 0.79 -12.78
CA GLU A 64 -14.55 1.02 -11.94
C GLU A 64 -14.21 1.22 -10.45
N ARG A 65 -13.27 0.41 -9.93
CA ARG A 65 -12.81 0.48 -8.54
C ARG A 65 -11.38 0.99 -8.39
N LEU A 66 -10.75 1.51 -9.44
CA LEU A 66 -9.42 2.13 -9.39
C LEU A 66 -9.48 3.55 -9.94
N VAL A 67 -9.45 4.52 -9.03
CA VAL A 67 -9.55 5.93 -9.35
C VAL A 67 -8.15 6.55 -9.28
N CYS A 68 -7.67 7.07 -10.42
CA CYS A 68 -6.33 7.63 -10.54
C CYS A 68 -6.36 9.16 -10.51
N SER A 69 -5.27 9.78 -10.05
CA SER A 69 -5.08 11.22 -10.22
C SER A 69 -4.94 11.61 -11.69
N TYR A 70 -5.36 12.83 -12.04
CA TYR A 70 -5.21 13.37 -13.38
C TYR A 70 -3.74 13.68 -13.68
N LYS A 71 -3.28 13.32 -14.88
CA LYS A 71 -1.97 13.73 -15.41
C LYS A 71 -2.00 15.24 -15.71
N ARG A 72 -0.93 15.95 -15.32
CA ARG A 72 -0.62 17.39 -15.52
C ARG A 72 -1.81 18.26 -15.94
N THR A 73 -2.40 18.96 -14.97
CA THR A 73 -3.64 19.73 -15.11
C THR A 73 -3.32 21.20 -15.39
N GLY A 74 -3.13 21.57 -16.65
CA GLY A 74 -3.02 22.99 -17.02
C GLY A 74 -4.38 23.69 -16.84
N GLY A 75 -4.55 24.49 -15.80
CA GLY A 75 -5.63 25.48 -15.65
C GLY A 75 -7.02 24.97 -15.22
N ASP A 76 -7.20 23.67 -14.99
CA ASP A 76 -8.48 23.10 -14.54
C ASP A 76 -8.51 22.95 -13.01
N MET A 77 -9.23 23.85 -12.35
CA MET A 77 -9.30 23.94 -10.88
C MET A 77 -9.97 22.72 -10.22
N ASP A 78 -10.90 22.06 -10.91
CA ASP A 78 -11.58 20.88 -10.37
C ASP A 78 -10.63 19.70 -10.34
N LYS A 79 -9.84 19.52 -11.41
CA LYS A 79 -8.80 18.47 -11.44
C LYS A 79 -7.69 18.72 -10.42
N VAL A 80 -7.33 19.98 -10.17
CA VAL A 80 -6.35 20.36 -9.13
C VAL A 80 -6.90 20.02 -7.74
N SER A 81 -8.15 20.38 -7.47
CA SER A 81 -8.81 20.09 -6.18
C SER A 81 -8.93 18.59 -5.93
N PHE A 82 -9.31 17.84 -6.96
CA PHE A 82 -9.37 16.38 -6.92
C PHE A 82 -8.00 15.74 -6.66
N ASN A 83 -6.96 16.18 -7.39
CA ASN A 83 -5.60 15.68 -7.18
C ASN A 83 -5.07 16.02 -5.77
N THR A 84 -5.45 17.18 -5.22
CA THR A 84 -5.14 17.54 -3.83
C THR A 84 -5.77 16.56 -2.84
N CYS A 85 -7.04 16.18 -3.04
CA CYS A 85 -7.70 15.16 -2.23
C CYS A 85 -6.96 13.81 -2.27
N ILE A 86 -6.59 13.34 -3.46
CA ILE A 86 -5.79 12.11 -3.61
C ILE A 86 -4.43 12.24 -2.92
N ALA A 87 -3.78 13.41 -3.01
CA ALA A 87 -2.51 13.64 -2.34
C ALA A 87 -2.62 13.52 -0.81
N HIS A 88 -3.71 14.03 -0.20
CA HIS A 88 -3.96 13.82 1.23
C HIS A 88 -4.13 12.33 1.59
N ALA A 89 -4.85 11.57 0.76
CA ALA A 89 -4.96 10.13 0.96
C ALA A 89 -3.61 9.41 0.85
N ARG A 90 -2.75 9.83 -0.08
CA ARG A 90 -1.37 9.31 -0.21
C ARG A 90 -0.53 9.58 1.03
N VAL A 91 -0.63 10.76 1.63
CA VAL A 91 0.03 11.06 2.92
C VAL A 91 -0.41 10.09 4.00
N GLY A 92 -1.71 9.73 4.04
CA GLY A 92 -2.22 8.68 4.93
C GLY A 92 -1.55 7.32 4.71
N ASN A 93 -1.38 6.90 3.46
CA ASN A 93 -0.72 5.64 3.12
C ASN A 93 0.79 5.66 3.43
N GLU A 94 1.48 6.75 3.15
CA GLU A 94 2.89 6.95 3.50
C GLU A 94 3.10 6.92 5.01
N HIS A 95 2.18 7.53 5.79
CA HIS A 95 2.19 7.46 7.24
C HIS A 95 1.97 6.01 7.73
N CYS A 96 1.04 5.26 7.15
CA CYS A 96 0.87 3.83 7.45
C CYS A 96 2.20 3.05 7.24
N ILE A 97 2.87 3.26 6.11
CA ILE A 97 4.18 2.66 5.83
C ILE A 97 5.24 3.10 6.86
N GLY A 98 5.23 4.37 7.27
CA GLY A 98 6.09 4.90 8.31
C GLY A 98 5.90 4.19 9.66
N ILE A 99 4.65 3.98 10.08
CA ILE A 99 4.30 3.22 11.29
C ILE A 99 4.85 1.80 11.20
N LEU A 100 4.61 1.10 10.09
CA LEU A 100 5.12 -0.27 9.89
C LEU A 100 6.65 -0.34 10.00
N LYS A 101 7.36 0.60 9.37
CA LYS A 101 8.83 0.69 9.46
C LYS A 101 9.29 0.97 10.88
N ALA A 102 8.63 1.89 11.59
CA ALA A 102 8.97 2.24 12.97
C ALA A 102 8.76 1.07 13.93
N CYS A 103 7.63 0.35 13.81
CA CYS A 103 7.37 -0.88 14.57
C CYS A 103 8.42 -1.95 14.29
N TRP A 104 8.78 -2.18 13.02
CA TRP A 104 9.84 -3.14 12.70
C TRP A 104 11.20 -2.73 13.27
N HIS A 105 11.50 -1.44 13.24
CA HIS A 105 12.74 -0.92 13.82
C HIS A 105 12.76 -1.04 15.35
N SER A 106 11.63 -0.84 16.04
CA SER A 106 11.58 -0.99 17.50
C SER A 106 11.82 -2.42 17.96
N LEU A 107 11.42 -3.42 17.17
CA LEU A 107 11.72 -4.84 17.44
C LEU A 107 13.22 -5.12 17.50
N ARG A 108 14.07 -4.36 16.81
CA ARG A 108 15.54 -4.53 16.91
C ARG A 108 16.10 -4.14 18.27
N LYS A 109 15.37 -3.32 19.03
CA LYS A 109 15.77 -2.87 20.38
C LYS A 109 15.11 -3.73 21.47
N LEU A 110 14.26 -4.68 21.09
CA LEU A 110 13.70 -5.68 21.98
C LEU A 110 14.67 -6.86 22.05
N GLU A 111 15.48 -6.91 23.10
CA GLU A 111 16.22 -8.12 23.47
C GLU A 111 15.21 -9.15 23.99
N LEU A 112 14.66 -9.95 23.07
CA LEU A 112 13.82 -11.07 23.42
C LEU A 112 14.73 -12.20 23.91
N SER A 113 14.78 -12.42 25.23
CA SER A 113 15.24 -13.70 25.77
C SER A 113 14.24 -14.75 25.33
N LEU A 114 14.56 -15.47 24.25
CA LEU A 114 13.84 -16.69 23.89
C LEU A 114 14.14 -17.68 25.02
N GLY A 115 13.20 -17.79 25.97
CA GLY A 115 13.34 -18.66 27.13
C GLY A 115 13.83 -20.03 26.67
N THR A 116 15.01 -20.41 27.14
CA THR A 116 15.59 -21.73 26.90
C THR A 116 14.52 -22.76 27.28
N PRO A 117 14.22 -23.78 26.46
CA PRO A 117 13.24 -24.80 26.82
C PRO A 117 13.70 -25.43 28.13
N GLY A 118 13.01 -25.07 29.21
CA GLY A 118 13.28 -25.56 30.54
C GLY A 118 13.06 -27.06 30.53
N ARG A 119 14.17 -27.79 30.64
CA ARG A 119 14.32 -29.13 31.23
C ARG A 119 13.02 -29.58 31.93
N MET A 120 12.14 -30.26 31.20
CA MET A 120 11.05 -31.02 31.79
C MET A 120 11.68 -32.23 32.48
N HIS A 121 11.93 -32.08 33.77
CA HIS A 121 12.09 -33.23 34.66
C HIS A 121 10.71 -33.54 35.24
N MET A 122 10.15 -34.66 34.82
CA MET A 122 9.32 -35.54 35.64
C MET A 122 9.72 -36.98 35.33
#